data_AF-A0A7I8E1C9-F1
#
_entry.id   AF-A0A7I8E1C9-F1
#
_cell.length_a   1.000
_cell.length_b   1.000
_cell.length_c   1.000
_cell.angle_alpha   90.00
_cell.angle_beta   90.00
_cell.angle_gamma   90.00
#
_symmetry.space_group_name_H-M   'P 1'
#
loop_
_entity.id
_entity.type
_entity.pdbx_description
1 polymer ?
#
loop_
_entity_poly.entity_id
_entity_poly.type
_entity_poly.pdbx_seq_one_letter_code
_entity_poly.pdbx_strand_id
1 'polypeptide(L)'
;MKIIAVVASLYGMLQSLDHWMFFTYFTNLSNIFIDIMLVIFIIYDLKKAKYIPQGMYLIKFMATISITLTFFVYMLLLAPTNSQGFIGAYLNNGAGSLCVHFITPVLAIIDFLLFSEHYRPDEKHVYYSVVPPLVYVGYVIVLGHVFHIRWYGDMLAPYNFLNYGAPTGWFGFDLSLLGSKTLGIGTFYMIVVLLIIFIGLGTLFLKLKRTKKDLY
;
A
#
# COMPACT_ATOMS: atom_id res chain seq x y z
N MET A 1 -8.07 18.70 -2.36
CA MET A 1 -7.38 17.44 -2.71
C MET A 1 -7.55 16.39 -1.63
N LYS A 2 -7.03 16.60 -0.41
CA LYS A 2 -7.14 15.65 0.72
C LYS A 2 -8.57 15.13 0.96
N ILE A 3 -9.55 16.03 1.04
CA ILE A 3 -10.97 15.66 1.25
C ILE A 3 -11.48 14.75 0.12
N ILE A 4 -11.15 15.06 -1.13
CA ILE A 4 -11.58 14.25 -2.29
C ILE A 4 -10.97 12.85 -2.21
N ALA A 5 -9.68 12.75 -1.86
CA ALA A 5 -9.00 11.47 -1.71
C ALA A 5 -9.64 10.61 -0.60
N VAL A 6 -9.94 11.21 0.55
CA VAL A 6 -10.60 10.52 1.68
C VAL A 6 -12.01 10.07 1.30
N VAL A 7 -12.82 10.95 0.70
CA VAL A 7 -14.19 10.60 0.28
C VAL A 7 -14.19 9.50 -0.77
N ALA A 8 -13.29 9.57 -1.75
CA ALA A 8 -13.13 8.52 -2.75
C ALA A 8 -12.73 7.19 -2.10
N SER A 9 -11.72 7.21 -1.22
CA SER A 9 -11.25 6.01 -0.52
C SER A 9 -12.37 5.36 0.29
N LEU A 10 -13.09 6.14 1.10
CA LEU A 10 -14.22 5.65 1.89
C LEU A 10 -15.31 5.06 0.99
N TYR A 11 -15.67 5.73 -0.10
CA TYR A 11 -16.64 5.20 -1.05
C TYR A 11 -16.18 3.86 -1.65
N GLY A 12 -14.95 3.77 -2.16
CA GLY A 12 -14.46 2.54 -2.78
C GLY A 12 -14.24 1.40 -1.79
N MET A 13 -13.83 1.70 -0.55
CA MET A 13 -13.75 0.70 0.53
C MET A 13 -15.14 0.19 0.90
N LEU A 14 -16.16 1.05 0.98
CA LEU A 14 -17.54 0.62 1.25
C LEU A 14 -18.09 -0.31 0.14
N GLN A 15 -17.69 -0.11 -1.12
CA GLN A 15 -18.06 -1.01 -2.22
C GLN A 15 -17.37 -2.38 -2.18
N SER A 16 -16.33 -2.56 -1.36
CA SER A 16 -15.56 -3.81 -1.25
C SER A 16 -15.61 -4.41 0.16
N LEU A 17 -16.38 -3.82 1.07
CA LEU A 17 -16.50 -4.25 2.45
C LEU A 17 -17.53 -5.37 2.56
N ASP A 18 -17.10 -6.60 2.27
CA ASP A 18 -17.98 -7.76 2.31
C ASP A 18 -17.95 -8.48 3.67
N HIS A 19 -16.82 -8.48 4.38
CA HIS A 19 -16.61 -9.21 5.64
C HIS A 19 -15.30 -8.82 6.34
N TRP A 20 -15.10 -9.31 7.57
CA TRP A 20 -13.94 -9.00 8.43
C TRP A 20 -12.57 -9.25 7.78
N MET A 21 -12.47 -10.16 6.81
CA MET A 21 -11.22 -10.42 6.08
C MET A 21 -10.75 -9.21 5.27
N PHE A 22 -11.62 -8.23 5.02
CA PHE A 22 -11.26 -6.94 4.43
C PHE A 22 -10.04 -6.32 5.12
N PHE A 23 -9.97 -6.38 6.45
CA PHE A 23 -8.88 -5.80 7.25
C PHE A 23 -7.57 -6.59 7.18
N THR A 24 -7.54 -7.71 6.45
CA THR A 24 -6.34 -8.55 6.32
C THR A 24 -5.50 -8.23 5.09
N TYR A 25 -6.04 -7.47 4.13
CA TYR A 25 -5.37 -7.14 2.89
C TYR A 25 -4.55 -5.85 3.02
N PHE A 26 -3.29 -5.89 2.61
CA PHE A 26 -2.40 -4.73 2.63
C PHE A 26 -2.98 -3.54 1.87
N THR A 27 -3.65 -3.77 0.74
CA THR A 27 -4.26 -2.69 -0.04
C THR A 27 -5.29 -1.91 0.77
N ASN A 28 -6.17 -2.61 1.50
CA ASN A 28 -7.19 -1.98 2.33
C ASN A 28 -6.57 -1.27 3.54
N LEU A 29 -5.60 -1.92 4.20
CA LEU A 29 -4.85 -1.32 5.29
C LEU A 29 -4.08 -0.07 4.86
N SER A 30 -3.51 -0.05 3.66
CA SER A 30 -2.80 1.11 3.12
C SER A 30 -3.74 2.28 2.79
N ASN A 31 -4.98 2.00 2.35
CA ASN A 31 -6.03 3.01 2.15
C ASN A 31 -6.47 3.60 3.50
N ILE A 32 -6.76 2.76 4.50
CA ILE A 32 -7.09 3.22 5.86
C ILE A 32 -5.95 4.07 6.43
N PHE A 33 -4.70 3.63 6.27
CA PHE A 33 -3.55 4.34 6.79
C PHE A 33 -3.38 5.72 6.15
N ILE A 34 -3.50 5.83 4.82
CA ILE A 34 -3.41 7.14 4.17
C ILE A 34 -4.62 8.02 4.52
N ASP A 35 -5.83 7.47 4.68
CA ASP A 35 -7.01 8.25 5.05
C ASP A 35 -6.85 8.89 6.42
N ILE A 36 -6.39 8.12 7.41
CA ILE A 36 -6.07 8.64 8.75
C ILE A 36 -5.07 9.79 8.63
N MET A 37 -4.01 9.60 7.85
CA MET A 37 -2.99 10.62 7.67
C MET A 37 -3.53 11.88 6.97
N LEU A 38 -4.35 11.73 5.94
CA LEU A 38 -4.95 12.86 5.23
C LEU A 38 -5.95 13.61 6.14
N VAL A 39 -6.74 12.92 6.95
CA VAL A 39 -7.64 13.53 7.94
C VAL A 39 -6.85 14.32 8.98
N ILE A 40 -5.77 13.77 9.53
CA ILE A 40 -4.92 14.50 10.47
C ILE A 40 -4.35 15.77 9.84
N PHE A 41 -3.88 15.70 8.59
CA PHE A 41 -3.37 16.86 7.88
C PHE A 41 -4.46 17.88 7.52
N ILE A 42 -5.68 17.44 7.21
CA ILE A 42 -6.85 18.33 7.08
C ILE A 42 -7.08 19.07 8.40
N ILE A 43 -7.02 18.39 9.54
CA ILE A 43 -7.18 19.03 10.86
C ILE A 43 -6.07 20.06 11.11
N TYR A 44 -4.82 19.78 10.74
CA TYR A 44 -3.74 20.76 10.84
C TYR A 44 -3.96 21.99 9.95
N ASP A 45 -4.42 21.78 8.71
CA ASP A 45 -4.74 22.86 7.77
C ASP A 45 -5.88 23.74 8.33
N LEU A 46 -6.96 23.13 8.82
CA LEU A 46 -8.12 23.83 9.40
C LEU A 46 -7.75 24.62 10.66
N LYS A 47 -6.87 24.06 11.50
CA LYS A 47 -6.36 24.75 12.71
C LYS A 47 -5.28 25.78 12.39
N LYS A 48 -4.87 25.93 11.13
CA LYS A 48 -3.74 26.78 10.70
C LYS A 48 -2.51 26.52 11.57
N ALA A 49 -2.21 25.24 11.81
CA ALA A 49 -1.16 24.82 12.71
C ALA A 49 0.18 25.42 12.26
N LYS A 50 0.80 26.25 13.11
CA LYS A 50 2.09 26.89 12.82
C LYS A 50 3.26 25.90 12.78
N TYR A 51 3.09 24.75 13.40
CA TYR A 51 4.10 23.71 13.49
C TYR A 51 3.47 22.34 13.37
N ILE A 52 4.04 21.53 12.47
CA ILE A 52 3.73 20.10 12.34
C ILE A 52 5.04 19.33 12.62
N PRO A 53 5.04 18.37 13.55
CA PRO A 53 6.24 17.61 13.86
C PRO A 53 6.80 16.86 12.65
N GLN A 54 8.13 16.76 12.53
CA GLN A 54 8.78 16.01 11.44
C GLN A 54 8.36 14.53 11.41
N GLY A 55 8.09 13.93 12.58
CA GLY A 55 7.56 12.57 12.68
C GLY A 55 6.22 12.39 11.96
N MET A 56 5.34 13.40 11.96
CA MET A 56 4.05 13.32 11.25
C MET A 56 4.23 13.30 9.73
N TYR A 57 5.21 14.06 9.22
CA TYR A 57 5.57 13.98 7.80
C TYR A 57 6.23 12.66 7.44
N LEU A 58 7.04 12.08 8.34
CA LEU A 58 7.64 10.76 8.14
C LEU A 58 6.58 9.65 8.11
N ILE A 59 5.57 9.70 8.99
CA ILE A 59 4.45 8.76 8.96
C ILE A 59 3.61 8.97 7.68
N LYS A 60 3.38 10.21 7.26
CA LYS A 60 2.72 10.51 5.98
C LYS A 60 3.50 9.93 4.81
N PHE A 61 4.83 10.05 4.81
CA PHE A 61 5.70 9.43 3.82
C PHE A 61 5.51 7.91 3.78
N MET A 62 5.52 7.24 4.94
CA MET A 62 5.28 5.79 5.03
C MET A 62 3.93 5.39 4.42
N ALA A 63 2.86 6.13 4.75
CA ALA A 63 1.53 5.90 4.20
C ALA A 63 1.50 6.12 2.68
N THR A 64 2.09 7.21 2.19
CA THR A 64 2.16 7.52 0.77
C THR A 64 2.92 6.47 -0.02
N ILE A 65 4.07 5.98 0.46
CA ILE A 65 4.80 4.92 -0.23
C ILE A 65 3.99 3.61 -0.26
N SER A 66 3.32 3.27 0.85
CA SER A 66 2.48 2.08 0.93
C SER A 66 1.37 2.09 -0.12
N ILE A 67 0.63 3.21 -0.24
CA ILE A 67 -0.44 3.32 -1.25
C ILE A 67 0.12 3.49 -2.67
N THR A 68 1.32 4.03 -2.83
CA THR A 68 2.00 4.11 -4.14
C THR A 68 2.32 2.72 -4.68
N LEU A 69 2.80 1.81 -3.83
CA LEU A 69 3.06 0.43 -4.25
C LEU A 69 1.76 -0.25 -4.71
N THR A 70 0.70 -0.18 -3.90
CA THR A 70 -0.56 -0.85 -4.22
C THR A 70 -1.21 -0.28 -5.49
N PHE A 71 -1.05 1.03 -5.73
CA PHE A 71 -1.38 1.67 -7.00
C PHE A 71 -0.63 1.05 -8.17
N PHE A 72 0.70 0.94 -8.11
CA PHE A 72 1.48 0.38 -9.21
C PHE A 72 1.18 -1.10 -9.44
N VAL A 73 1.03 -1.89 -8.36
CA VAL A 73 0.65 -3.31 -8.48
C VAL A 73 -0.71 -3.44 -9.17
N TYR A 74 -1.69 -2.63 -8.78
CA TYR A 74 -3.00 -2.68 -9.43
C TYR A 74 -2.94 -2.23 -10.89
N MET A 75 -2.32 -1.08 -11.15
CA MET A 75 -2.26 -0.48 -12.48
C MET A 75 -1.46 -1.30 -13.49
N LEU A 76 -0.31 -1.86 -13.07
CA LEU A 76 0.63 -2.52 -13.97
C LEU A 76 0.40 -4.03 -14.07
N LEU A 77 -0.20 -4.65 -13.05
CA LEU A 77 -0.37 -6.09 -13.02
C LEU A 77 -1.86 -6.47 -13.01
N LEU A 78 -2.61 -6.06 -11.98
CA LEU A 78 -3.96 -6.61 -11.75
C LEU A 78 -5.00 -6.10 -12.76
N ALA A 79 -5.01 -4.82 -13.10
CA ALA A 79 -5.95 -4.25 -14.05
C ALA A 79 -5.73 -4.77 -15.49
N PRO A 80 -4.49 -4.86 -16.01
CA PRO A 80 -4.23 -5.48 -17.31
C PRO A 80 -4.62 -6.95 -17.40
N THR A 81 -4.52 -7.71 -16.31
CA THR A 81 -4.86 -9.15 -16.28
C THR A 81 -6.30 -9.43 -15.83
N ASN A 82 -7.12 -8.40 -15.65
CA ASN A 82 -8.50 -8.58 -15.20
C ASN A 82 -9.35 -9.17 -16.34
N SER A 83 -10.20 -10.15 -16.03
CA SER A 83 -11.07 -10.81 -17.01
C SER A 83 -12.09 -9.87 -17.67
N GLN A 84 -12.40 -8.75 -17.04
CA GLN A 84 -13.31 -7.73 -17.56
C GLN A 84 -12.59 -6.62 -18.33
N GLY A 85 -11.29 -6.79 -18.59
CA GLY A 85 -10.43 -5.82 -19.26
C GLY A 85 -10.02 -4.65 -18.36
N PHE A 86 -9.10 -3.82 -18.86
CA PHE A 86 -8.48 -2.74 -18.09
C PHE A 86 -9.50 -1.72 -17.55
N ILE A 87 -10.42 -1.25 -18.40
CA ILE A 87 -11.46 -0.30 -18.00
C ILE A 87 -12.45 -0.96 -17.03
N GLY A 88 -12.85 -2.21 -17.33
CA GLY A 88 -13.75 -2.97 -16.48
C GLY A 88 -13.20 -3.19 -15.08
N ALA A 89 -11.89 -3.43 -14.95
CA ALA A 89 -11.20 -3.58 -13.68
C ALA A 89 -11.41 -2.39 -12.73
N TYR A 90 -11.62 -1.18 -13.26
CA TYR A 90 -11.84 0.01 -12.46
C TYR A 90 -13.31 0.36 -12.26
N LEU A 91 -14.18 0.06 -13.23
CA LEU A 91 -15.54 0.59 -13.28
C LEU A 91 -16.64 -0.41 -12.91
N ASN A 92 -16.39 -1.72 -13.03
CA ASN A 92 -17.45 -2.73 -12.90
C ASN A 92 -17.96 -2.97 -11.47
N ASN A 93 -17.31 -2.40 -10.44
CA ASN A 93 -17.78 -2.40 -9.05
C ASN A 93 -18.29 -1.02 -8.62
N GLY A 94 -19.07 -0.37 -9.48
CA GLY A 94 -19.58 0.99 -9.23
C GLY A 94 -18.45 2.01 -9.08
N ALA A 95 -17.36 1.84 -9.83
CA ALA A 95 -16.12 2.63 -9.72
C ALA A 95 -15.40 2.55 -8.36
N GLY A 96 -15.72 1.58 -7.50
CA GLY A 96 -15.03 1.42 -6.21
C GLY A 96 -13.53 1.18 -6.38
N SER A 97 -13.15 0.33 -7.35
CA SER A 97 -11.74 0.06 -7.68
C SER A 97 -11.03 1.29 -8.20
N LEU A 98 -11.69 2.11 -9.04
CA LEU A 98 -11.15 3.40 -9.48
C LEU A 98 -10.79 4.30 -8.30
N CYS A 99 -11.65 4.34 -7.28
CA CYS A 99 -11.42 5.17 -6.11
C CYS A 99 -10.19 4.72 -5.30
N VAL A 100 -10.13 3.47 -4.87
CA VAL A 100 -9.09 2.98 -3.94
C VAL A 100 -7.78 2.59 -4.63
N HIS A 101 -7.80 2.28 -5.94
CA HIS A 101 -6.61 1.89 -6.68
C HIS A 101 -6.10 2.95 -7.65
N PHE A 102 -6.77 4.09 -7.80
CA PHE A 102 -6.29 5.17 -8.67
C PHE A 102 -6.47 6.56 -8.06
N ILE A 103 -7.70 6.99 -7.79
CA ILE A 103 -7.99 8.38 -7.36
C ILE A 103 -7.29 8.70 -6.04
N THR A 104 -7.53 7.89 -4.99
CA THR A 104 -6.92 8.12 -3.67
C THR A 104 -5.40 8.03 -3.72
N PRO A 105 -4.77 6.98 -4.31
CA PRO A 105 -3.32 6.93 -4.45
C PRO A 105 -2.71 8.13 -5.17
N VAL A 106 -3.25 8.51 -6.33
CA VAL A 106 -2.71 9.62 -7.13
C VAL A 106 -2.81 10.93 -6.35
N LEU A 107 -3.96 11.20 -5.73
CA LEU A 107 -4.13 12.41 -4.94
C LEU A 107 -3.24 12.40 -3.68
N ALA A 108 -3.01 11.26 -3.04
CA ALA A 108 -2.11 11.14 -1.91
C ALA A 108 -0.63 11.38 -2.30
N ILE A 109 -0.20 10.88 -3.45
CA ILE A 109 1.14 11.12 -4.00
C ILE A 109 1.33 12.61 -4.28
N ILE A 110 0.38 13.24 -4.98
CA ILE A 110 0.41 14.66 -5.26
C ILE A 110 0.40 15.47 -3.96
N ASP A 111 -0.44 15.08 -3.00
CA ASP A 111 -0.54 15.74 -1.70
C ASP A 111 0.78 15.70 -0.92
N PHE A 112 1.44 14.55 -0.89
CA PHE A 112 2.75 14.42 -0.24
C PHE A 112 3.82 15.28 -0.94
N LEU A 113 3.94 15.16 -2.26
CA LEU A 113 4.99 15.83 -3.01
C LEU A 113 4.84 17.36 -3.00
N LEU A 114 3.61 17.88 -3.11
CA LEU A 114 3.35 19.32 -3.19
C LEU A 114 3.06 19.95 -1.83
N PHE A 115 2.27 19.33 -0.96
CA PHE A 115 1.75 19.97 0.26
C PHE A 115 2.40 19.46 1.55
N SER A 116 3.65 19.00 1.45
CA SER A 116 4.48 18.63 2.61
C SER A 116 5.79 19.42 2.63
N GLU A 117 5.74 20.72 2.30
CA GLU A 117 6.90 21.59 2.11
C GLU A 117 7.84 21.69 3.32
N HIS A 118 7.31 21.66 4.54
CA HIS A 118 8.13 21.73 5.75
C HIS A 118 8.78 20.39 6.13
N TYR A 119 8.52 19.31 5.40
CA TYR A 119 9.19 18.03 5.63
C TYR A 119 10.69 18.15 5.28
N ARG A 120 11.55 17.71 6.19
CA ARG A 120 13.00 17.67 6.00
C ARG A 120 13.44 16.24 5.66
N PRO A 121 13.58 15.88 4.37
CA PRO A 121 13.94 14.52 3.98
C PRO A 121 15.40 14.17 4.28
N ASP A 122 15.62 13.22 5.18
CA ASP A 122 16.91 12.57 5.45
C ASP A 122 17.06 11.30 4.60
N GLU A 123 18.29 10.88 4.27
CA GLU A 123 18.51 9.65 3.49
C GLU A 123 18.08 8.42 4.27
N LYS A 124 18.28 8.45 5.59
CA LYS A 124 17.89 7.39 6.51
C LYS A 124 16.37 7.23 6.57
N HIS A 125 15.59 8.23 6.15
CA HIS A 125 14.14 8.10 6.07
C HIS A 125 13.72 7.01 5.06
N VAL A 126 14.59 6.62 4.11
CA VAL A 126 14.32 5.52 3.19
C VAL A 126 14.03 4.21 3.93
N TYR A 127 14.68 3.94 5.07
CA TYR A 127 14.46 2.72 5.84
C TYR A 127 13.08 2.67 6.50
N TYR A 128 12.42 3.82 6.67
CA TYR A 128 11.04 3.85 7.16
C TYR A 128 10.04 3.42 6.08
N SER A 129 10.41 3.47 4.79
CA SER A 129 9.54 3.00 3.71
C SER A 129 9.22 1.51 3.81
N VAL A 130 10.11 0.71 4.39
CA VAL A 130 9.92 -0.75 4.57
C VAL A 130 9.24 -1.13 5.87
N VAL A 131 9.00 -0.18 6.78
CA VAL A 131 8.34 -0.49 8.05
C VAL A 131 6.90 -0.97 7.84
N PRO A 132 6.02 -0.30 7.06
CA PRO A 132 4.66 -0.79 6.82
C PRO A 132 4.57 -2.22 6.24
N PRO A 133 5.31 -2.61 5.18
CA PRO A 133 5.23 -3.97 4.67
C PRO A 133 5.79 -5.02 5.64
N LEU A 134 6.84 -4.71 6.42
CA LEU A 134 7.35 -5.65 7.42
C LEU A 134 6.36 -5.86 8.57
N VAL A 135 5.73 -4.78 9.05
CA VAL A 135 4.65 -4.87 10.04
C VAL A 135 3.49 -5.71 9.48
N TYR A 136 3.15 -5.52 8.20
CA TYR A 136 2.12 -6.31 7.54
C TYR A 136 2.47 -7.80 7.44
N VAL A 137 3.70 -8.13 7.07
CA VAL A 137 4.18 -9.53 7.04
C VAL A 137 4.05 -10.17 8.42
N GLY A 138 4.52 -9.49 9.48
CA GLY A 138 4.38 -9.96 10.86
C GLY A 138 2.91 -10.17 11.26
N TYR A 139 2.05 -9.20 10.93
CA TYR A 139 0.60 -9.27 11.16
C TYR A 139 -0.03 -10.50 10.49
N VAL A 140 0.25 -10.74 9.21
CA VAL A 140 -0.28 -11.89 8.46
C VAL A 140 0.22 -13.22 9.03
N ILE A 141 1.51 -13.30 9.39
CA ILE A 141 2.06 -14.50 10.02
C ILE A 141 1.34 -14.79 11.33
N VAL A 142 1.12 -13.78 12.18
CA VAL A 142 0.38 -13.94 13.44
C VAL A 142 -1.04 -14.43 13.17
N LEU A 143 -1.76 -13.82 12.23
CA LEU A 143 -3.11 -14.27 11.86
C LEU A 143 -3.16 -15.72 11.36
N GLY A 144 -2.26 -16.09 10.45
CA GLY A 144 -2.23 -17.42 9.86
C GLY A 144 -1.73 -18.51 10.81
N HIS A 145 -0.68 -18.22 11.58
CA HIS A 145 0.01 -19.21 12.42
C HIS A 145 -0.60 -19.32 13.82
N VAL A 146 -0.94 -18.19 14.45
CA VAL A 146 -1.43 -18.14 15.84
C VAL A 146 -2.95 -18.21 15.89
N PHE A 147 -3.64 -17.44 15.05
CA PHE A 147 -5.11 -17.39 15.05
C PHE A 147 -5.75 -18.35 14.05
N HIS A 148 -4.95 -19.13 13.32
CA HIS A 148 -5.39 -20.11 12.34
C HIS A 148 -6.35 -19.57 11.27
N ILE A 149 -6.25 -18.27 10.94
CA ILE A 149 -7.01 -17.68 9.84
C ILE A 149 -6.52 -18.29 8.52
N ARG A 150 -7.47 -18.63 7.64
CA ARG A 150 -7.19 -19.18 6.31
C ARG A 150 -7.83 -18.32 5.23
N TRP A 151 -7.06 -18.03 4.20
CA TRP A 151 -7.54 -17.34 3.01
C TRP A 151 -7.77 -18.37 1.91
N TYR A 152 -8.82 -18.18 1.11
CA TYR A 152 -9.19 -19.10 0.02
C TYR A 152 -9.28 -20.59 0.46
N GLY A 153 -9.68 -20.83 1.71
CA GLY A 153 -9.86 -22.15 2.32
C GLY A 153 -8.63 -22.71 3.05
N ASP A 154 -7.42 -22.51 2.52
CA ASP A 154 -6.22 -23.20 3.02
C ASP A 154 -4.94 -22.34 3.07
N MET A 155 -4.91 -21.17 2.43
CA MET A 155 -3.70 -20.33 2.39
C MET A 155 -3.41 -19.74 3.78
N LEU A 156 -2.12 -19.67 4.13
CA LEU A 156 -1.65 -19.08 5.40
C LEU A 156 -1.49 -17.56 5.34
N ALA A 157 -1.71 -16.97 4.17
CA ALA A 157 -1.64 -15.55 3.90
C ALA A 157 -2.67 -15.14 2.84
N PRO A 158 -3.10 -13.86 2.82
CA PRO A 158 -4.07 -13.33 1.83
C PRO A 158 -3.56 -13.27 0.41
N TYR A 159 -2.25 -13.31 0.20
CA TYR A 159 -1.63 -13.18 -1.11
C TYR A 159 -0.81 -14.43 -1.45
N ASN A 160 -0.92 -14.89 -2.70
CA ASN A 160 -0.20 -16.08 -3.19
C ASN A 160 1.32 -15.96 -3.07
N PHE A 161 1.87 -14.76 -3.23
CA PHE A 161 3.31 -14.49 -3.06
C PHE A 161 3.77 -14.45 -1.59
N LEU A 162 2.84 -14.38 -0.62
CA LEU A 162 3.12 -14.47 0.81
C LEU A 162 2.73 -15.80 1.43
N ASN A 163 2.17 -16.73 0.65
CA ASN A 163 1.66 -17.99 1.18
C ASN A 163 2.80 -18.98 1.48
N TYR A 164 3.41 -18.82 2.65
CA TYR A 164 4.50 -19.67 3.14
C TYR A 164 4.06 -21.11 3.48
N GLY A 165 2.76 -21.41 3.41
CA GLY A 165 2.21 -22.76 3.50
C GLY A 165 2.16 -23.52 2.17
N ALA A 166 2.47 -22.86 1.05
CA ALA A 166 2.57 -23.53 -0.25
C ALA A 166 3.73 -24.56 -0.26
N PRO A 167 3.76 -25.52 -1.21
CA PRO A 167 4.84 -26.51 -1.30
C PRO A 167 6.25 -25.89 -1.42
N THR A 168 6.36 -24.70 -2.01
CA THR A 168 7.63 -23.94 -2.08
C THR A 168 8.05 -23.33 -0.74
N GLY A 169 7.15 -23.23 0.24
CA GLY A 169 7.43 -22.70 1.57
C GLY A 169 8.14 -21.33 1.56
N TRP A 170 9.09 -21.16 2.47
CA TRP A 170 9.88 -19.92 2.57
C TRP A 170 10.96 -19.79 1.50
N PHE A 171 11.66 -20.88 1.15
CA PHE A 171 12.91 -20.85 0.40
C PHE A 171 12.93 -21.73 -0.86
N GLY A 172 11.83 -22.41 -1.19
CA GLY A 172 11.72 -23.27 -2.36
C GLY A 172 11.48 -22.49 -3.66
N PHE A 173 11.59 -23.19 -4.78
CA PHE A 173 11.39 -22.65 -6.12
C PHE A 173 10.90 -23.75 -7.05
N ASP A 174 9.69 -23.61 -7.57
CA ASP A 174 9.06 -24.50 -8.55
C ASP A 174 7.96 -23.75 -9.31
N LEU A 175 8.33 -23.20 -10.47
CA LEU A 175 7.41 -22.43 -11.31
C LEU A 175 6.27 -23.27 -11.91
N SER A 176 6.38 -24.61 -11.90
CA SER A 176 5.28 -25.47 -12.36
C SER A 176 4.03 -25.36 -11.47
N LEU A 177 4.20 -24.86 -10.24
CA LEU A 177 3.13 -24.65 -9.27
C LEU A 177 2.45 -23.27 -9.36
N LEU A 178 2.86 -22.41 -10.30
CA LEU A 178 2.32 -21.06 -10.46
C LEU A 178 0.78 -21.08 -10.59
N GLY A 179 0.09 -20.36 -9.71
CA GLY A 179 -1.36 -20.28 -9.73
C GLY A 179 -1.95 -19.33 -8.70
N SER A 180 -3.23 -19.53 -8.38
CA SER A 180 -3.97 -18.66 -7.45
C SER A 180 -3.48 -18.74 -6.01
N LYS A 181 -2.78 -19.81 -5.62
CA LYS A 181 -2.33 -20.05 -4.23
C LYS A 181 -0.82 -19.90 -4.01
N THR A 182 -0.02 -19.88 -5.07
CA THR A 182 1.45 -19.69 -5.00
C THR A 182 1.99 -19.13 -6.31
N LEU A 183 3.10 -18.40 -6.25
CA LEU A 183 3.87 -18.01 -7.44
C LEU A 183 4.89 -19.06 -7.88
N GLY A 184 4.99 -20.19 -7.16
CA GLY A 184 6.09 -21.14 -7.37
C GLY A 184 7.43 -20.59 -6.90
N ILE A 185 7.43 -19.50 -6.12
CA ILE A 185 8.63 -18.86 -5.56
C ILE A 185 8.44 -18.77 -4.05
N GLY A 186 9.49 -19.10 -3.29
CA GLY A 186 9.49 -19.04 -1.84
C GLY A 186 9.16 -17.65 -1.30
N THR A 187 8.35 -17.59 -0.24
CA THR A 187 7.87 -16.34 0.36
C THR A 187 8.99 -15.38 0.78
N PHE A 188 10.14 -15.91 1.24
CA PHE A 188 11.28 -15.08 1.62
C PHE A 188 11.80 -14.23 0.45
N TYR A 189 11.95 -14.84 -0.73
CA TYR A 189 12.43 -14.13 -1.92
C TYR A 189 11.45 -13.04 -2.36
N MET A 190 10.14 -13.31 -2.29
CA MET A 190 9.12 -12.32 -2.61
C MET A 190 9.14 -11.13 -1.65
N ILE A 191 9.36 -11.38 -0.35
CA ILE A 191 9.55 -10.30 0.63
C ILE A 191 10.77 -9.46 0.26
N VAL A 192 11.91 -10.08 -0.05
CA VAL A 192 13.13 -9.34 -0.44
C VAL A 192 12.88 -8.46 -1.67
N VAL A 193 12.22 -9.00 -2.71
CA VAL A 193 11.86 -8.23 -3.92
C VAL A 193 10.97 -7.04 -3.56
N LEU A 194 9.94 -7.24 -2.74
CA LEU A 194 9.07 -6.15 -2.30
C LEU A 194 9.84 -5.09 -1.50
N LEU A 195 10.73 -5.48 -0.59
CA LEU A 195 11.55 -4.55 0.18
C LEU A 195 12.45 -3.70 -0.73
N ILE A 196 13.04 -4.30 -1.77
CA ILE A 196 13.82 -3.56 -2.78
C ILE A 196 12.95 -2.52 -3.49
N ILE A 197 11.72 -2.89 -3.87
CA ILE A 197 10.77 -1.95 -4.52
C ILE A 197 10.41 -0.81 -3.57
N PHE A 198 10.11 -1.11 -2.30
CA PHE A 198 9.82 -0.09 -1.28
C PHE A 198 10.99 0.87 -1.08
N ILE A 199 12.22 0.36 -0.99
CA ILE A 199 13.44 1.18 -0.89
C ILE A 199 13.60 2.05 -2.14
N GLY A 200 13.38 1.49 -3.33
CA GLY A 200 13.43 2.23 -4.60
C GLY A 200 12.43 3.38 -4.65
N LEU A 201 11.15 3.11 -4.32
CA LEU A 201 10.10 4.13 -4.24
C LEU A 201 10.41 5.19 -3.17
N GLY A 202 10.85 4.76 -1.99
CA GLY A 202 11.24 5.66 -0.90
C GLY A 202 12.37 6.60 -1.32
N THR A 203 13.42 6.06 -1.96
CA THR A 203 14.55 6.83 -2.48
C THR A 203 14.09 7.85 -3.52
N LEU A 204 13.26 7.42 -4.47
CA LEU A 204 12.70 8.28 -5.50
C LEU A 204 11.92 9.46 -4.90
N PHE A 205 11.01 9.19 -3.95
CA PHE A 205 10.19 10.23 -3.33
C PHE A 205 11.01 11.21 -2.51
N LEU A 206 12.00 10.73 -1.75
CA LEU A 206 12.90 11.60 -0.99
C LEU A 206 13.73 12.49 -1.92
N LYS A 207 14.23 11.95 -3.04
CA LYS A 207 14.96 12.72 -4.06
C LYS A 207 14.06 13.80 -4.68
N LEU A 208 12.86 13.44 -5.13
CA LEU A 208 11.88 14.39 -5.67
C LEU A 208 11.55 15.51 -4.66
N LYS A 209 11.50 15.17 -3.38
CA LYS A 209 11.20 16.15 -2.32
C LYS A 209 12.36 17.11 -2.05
N ARG A 210 13.61 16.63 -2.10
CA ARG A 210 14.81 17.46 -1.97
C ARG A 210 14.93 18.47 -3.10
N THR A 211 14.80 18.01 -4.35
CA THR A 211 14.90 18.89 -5.53
C THR A 211 13.88 20.03 -5.49
N LYS A 212 12.66 19.79 -4.97
CA LYS A 212 11.67 20.86 -4.78
C LYS A 212 12.05 21.87 -3.71
N LYS A 213 12.81 21.46 -2.69
CA LYS A 213 13.28 22.38 -1.65
C LYS A 213 14.38 23.30 -2.16
N ASP A 214 15.22 22.84 -3.08
CA ASP A 214 16.32 23.65 -3.64
C ASP A 214 15.84 24.71 -4.65
N LEU A 215 14.57 24.67 -5.04
CA LEU A 215 13.94 25.60 -6.00
C LEU A 215 13.25 26.81 -5.34
N TYR A 216 13.17 26.87 -4.01
CA TYR A 216 12.54 27.95 -3.22
C TYR A 216 13.45 28.40 -2.09
#